data_AF-A0A9R1IWV9-F1
#
_entry.id   AF-A0A9R1IWV9-F1
#
_cell.length_a   1.000
_cell.length_b   1.000
_cell.length_c   1.000
_cell.angle_alpha   90.00
_cell.angle_beta   90.00
_cell.angle_gamma   90.00
#
_symmetry.space_group_name_H-M   'P 1'
#
loop_
_entity.id
_entity.type
_entity.pdbx_description
1 polymer ?
#
loop_
_entity_poly.entity_id
_entity_poly.type
_entity_poly.pdbx_seq_one_letter_code
_entity_poly.pdbx_strand_id
1 'polypeptide(L)' 'CYFVKIFPGVSHGWTVRYKSKDAAAVKSAEEALADMVDWFKKTLK' A
#
# COMPACT_ATOMS: atom_id res chain seq x y z
N CYS A 1 6.32 18.25 -2.77
CA CYS A 1 4.94 17.76 -2.98
C CYS A 1 4.72 16.51 -2.15
N TYR A 2 3.59 16.41 -1.46
CA TYR A 2 3.21 15.24 -0.67
C TYR A 2 2.24 14.38 -1.49
N PHE A 3 2.48 13.08 -1.56
CA PHE A 3 1.59 12.11 -2.19
C PHE A 3 0.84 11.35 -1.09
N VAL A 4 -0.48 11.35 -1.13
CA VAL A 4 -1.35 10.66 -0.17
C VAL A 4 -2.40 9.87 -0.94
N LYS A 5 -2.55 8.59 -0.60
CA LYS A 5 -3.56 7.68 -1.14
C LYS A 5 -4.23 6.95 0.02
N ILE A 6 -5.57 6.94 0.02
CA ILE A 6 -6.37 6.34 1.09
C ILE A 6 -7.02 5.06 0.57
N PHE A 7 -6.88 3.98 1.33
CA PHE A 7 -7.48 2.68 1.03
C PHE A 7 -8.66 2.43 2.00
N PRO A 8 -9.91 2.59 1.55
CA PRO A 8 -11.07 2.35 2.42
C PRO A 8 -11.28 0.85 2.66
N GLY A 9 -11.83 0.49 3.82
CA GLY A 9 -12.24 -0.89 4.12
C GLY A 9 -11.12 -1.84 4.58
N VAL A 10 -9.89 -1.34 4.74
CA VAL A 10 -8.74 -2.09 5.25
C VAL A 10 -8.64 -2.00 6.78
N SER A 11 -8.13 -3.05 7.42
CA SER A 11 -7.89 -3.08 8.87
C SER A 11 -6.61 -2.34 9.25
N HIS A 12 -6.45 -1.90 10.51
CA HIS A 12 -5.19 -1.27 10.93
C HIS A 12 -3.99 -2.21 10.76
N GLY A 13 -2.87 -1.68 10.23
CA GLY A 13 -1.67 -2.48 9.98
C GLY A 13 -1.77 -3.43 8.78
N TRP A 14 -2.76 -3.25 7.90
CA TRP A 14 -3.01 -4.07 6.72
C TRP A 14 -1.84 -4.18 5.74
N THR A 15 -0.85 -3.31 5.75
CA THR A 15 0.34 -3.42 4.88
C THR A 15 1.40 -4.37 5.42
N VAL A 16 1.40 -4.64 6.74
CA VAL A 16 2.45 -5.41 7.43
C VAL A 16 1.94 -6.64 8.17
N ARG A 17 0.63 -6.69 8.45
CA ARG A 17 -0.02 -7.72 9.28
C ARG A 17 -1.32 -8.25 8.65
N TYR A 18 -1.45 -8.18 7.32
CA TYR A 18 -2.62 -8.75 6.65
C TYR A 18 -2.64 -10.28 6.75
N LYS A 19 -3.84 -10.86 6.76
CA LYS A 19 -4.01 -12.30 6.60
C LYS A 19 -3.84 -12.63 5.12
N SER A 20 -2.93 -13.53 4.77
CA SER A 20 -2.72 -13.93 3.36
C SER A 20 -3.95 -14.53 2.68
N LYS A 21 -4.93 -15.00 3.46
CA LYS A 21 -6.22 -15.50 2.96
C LYS A 21 -7.25 -14.41 2.68
N ASP A 22 -7.00 -13.18 3.14
CA ASP A 22 -7.85 -12.03 2.86
C ASP A 22 -7.36 -11.37 1.57
N ALA A 23 -7.95 -11.78 0.45
CA ALA A 23 -7.56 -11.31 -0.88
C ALA A 23 -7.68 -9.79 -1.04
N ALA A 24 -8.62 -9.15 -0.34
CA ALA A 24 -8.77 -7.70 -0.39
C ALA A 24 -7.59 -7.00 0.30
N ALA A 25 -7.23 -7.46 1.51
CA ALA A 25 -6.09 -6.92 2.23
C ALA A 25 -4.76 -7.16 1.50
N VAL A 26 -4.58 -8.35 0.91
CA VAL A 26 -3.39 -8.68 0.09
C VAL A 26 -3.28 -7.73 -1.10
N LYS A 27 -4.35 -7.59 -1.89
CA LYS A 27 -4.37 -6.74 -3.07
C LYS A 27 -4.06 -5.28 -2.73
N SER A 28 -4.69 -4.76 -1.68
CA SER A 28 -4.39 -3.41 -1.22
C SER A 28 -2.91 -3.30 -0.84
N ALA A 29 -2.37 -4.25 -0.07
CA ALA A 29 -0.97 -4.23 0.42
C ALA A 29 0.05 -4.18 -0.72
N GLU A 30 -0.18 -4.99 -1.75
CA GLU A 30 0.64 -5.01 -2.97
C GLU A 30 0.57 -3.67 -3.73
N GLU A 31 -0.63 -3.11 -3.87
CA GLU A 31 -0.84 -1.81 -4.53
C GLU A 31 -0.13 -0.67 -3.80
N ALA A 32 -0.25 -0.61 -2.47
CA ALA A 32 0.43 0.41 -1.67
C ALA A 32 1.95 0.29 -1.74
N LEU A 33 2.49 -0.93 -1.78
CA LEU A 33 3.93 -1.15 -1.95
C LEU A 33 4.40 -0.68 -3.33
N ALA A 34 3.67 -1.01 -4.39
CA ALA A 34 4.00 -0.59 -5.74
C ALA A 34 3.98 0.94 -5.88
N ASP A 35 2.96 1.61 -5.34
CA ASP A 35 2.84 3.07 -5.34
C ASP A 35 4.02 3.74 -4.61
N MET A 36 4.42 3.20 -3.45
CA MET A 36 5.55 3.70 -2.67
C MET A 36 6.87 3.57 -3.45
N VAL A 37 7.11 2.42 -4.07
CA VAL A 37 8.32 2.18 -4.88
C VAL A 37 8.37 3.11 -6.09
N ASP A 38 7.25 3.29 -6.79
CA ASP A 38 7.18 4.19 -7.93
C ASP A 38 7.28 5.66 -7.53
N TRP A 39 6.78 6.02 -6.35
CA TRP A 39 7.02 7.34 -5.79
C TRP A 39 8.52 7.54 -5.54
N PHE A 40 9.22 6.59 -4.92
CA PHE A 40 10.66 6.69 -4.68
C PHE A 40 11.46 6.83 -5.98
N LYS A 41 11.18 6.03 -7.01
CA LYS A 41 11.84 6.16 -8.32
C LYS A 41 11.68 7.56 -8.93
N LYS A 42 10.54 8.21 -8.67
CA LYS A 42 10.24 9.55 -9.21
C LYS A 42 10.86 10.68 -8.38
N THR A 43 10.96 10.50 -7.06
CA THR A 43 11.31 11.60 -6.13
C THR A 43 12.71 11.51 -5.54
N LEU A 44 13.27 10.31 -5.42
CA LEU A 44 14.63 10.08 -4.98
C LEU A 44 15.49 9.80 -6.22
N LYS A 45 16.16 10.84 -6.72
CA LYS A 45 17.25 10.73 -7.69
C LYS A 45 18.58 10.82 -6.97
#